data_AF-A0A2S9FJ99-F1
#
_entry.id   AF-A0A2S9FJ99-F1
#
_cell.length_a   1.000
_cell.length_b   1.000
_cell.length_c   1.000
_cell.angle_alpha   90.00
_cell.angle_beta   90.00
_cell.angle_gamma   90.00
#
_symmetry.space_group_name_H-M   'P 1'
#
loop_
_entity.id
_entity.type
_entity.pdbx_description
1 polymer ?
#
loop_
_entity_poly.entity_id
_entity_poly.type
_entity_poly.pdbx_seq_one_letter_code
_entity_poly.pdbx_strand_id
1 'polypeptide(L)'
;MDSLALTAPFFDPASAAVRELVARFNPDELIVGFQPTLSSYSGSSLADAASRVARAEFHDLPETDRRLSHGKLVEWTVGGTSTAMVGSPNLSYAALLAATARGGNCELAAVFPVDQSLMPEGTNVALESLRARSTLPTESQSRVITPVTLLGARREELGITVELLAGSVEAIVIE
;
A
#
# COMPACT_ATOMS: atom_id res chain seq x y z
N MET A 1 2.05 12.59 -18.69
CA MET A 1 1.37 12.66 -17.39
C MET A 1 2.24 13.53 -16.55
N ASP A 2 1.69 14.59 -15.96
CA ASP A 2 2.53 15.63 -15.36
C ASP A 2 3.12 15.10 -14.05
N SER A 3 2.27 14.54 -13.18
CA SER A 3 2.72 13.94 -11.91
C SER A 3 1.90 12.74 -11.47
N LEU A 4 2.52 11.91 -10.63
CA LEU A 4 1.92 10.77 -9.94
C LEU A 4 2.34 10.82 -8.46
N ALA A 5 1.37 10.79 -7.55
CA ALA A 5 1.60 10.81 -6.11
C ALA A 5 1.00 9.54 -5.48
N LEU A 6 1.80 8.80 -4.71
CA LEU A 6 1.46 7.48 -4.19
C LEU A 6 1.70 7.40 -2.68
N THR A 7 0.71 6.95 -1.91
CA THR A 7 0.95 6.57 -0.51
C THR A 7 0.05 5.43 -0.05
N ALA A 8 0.59 4.54 0.77
CA ALA A 8 -0.13 3.48 1.46
C ALA A 8 0.71 2.99 2.65
N PRO A 9 0.10 2.38 3.69
CA PRO A 9 0.85 1.74 4.76
C PRO A 9 1.58 0.46 4.32
N PHE A 10 1.17 -0.16 3.21
CA PHE A 10 1.76 -1.42 2.75
C PHE A 10 2.11 -1.34 1.26
N PHE A 11 3.37 -1.64 0.96
CA PHE A 11 3.91 -1.84 -0.38
C PHE A 11 4.29 -3.32 -0.54
N ASP A 12 4.08 -3.89 -1.72
CA ASP A 12 4.59 -5.24 -1.95
C ASP A 12 6.14 -5.28 -1.95
N PRO A 13 6.78 -6.39 -1.55
CA PRO A 13 8.23 -6.47 -1.41
C PRO A 13 9.02 -6.07 -2.65
N ALA A 14 8.48 -6.36 -3.84
CA ALA A 14 9.11 -6.04 -5.11
C ALA A 14 8.73 -4.64 -5.62
N SER A 15 7.82 -3.92 -4.94
CA SER A 15 7.22 -2.68 -5.42
C SER A 15 6.59 -2.83 -6.81
N ALA A 16 6.02 -4.00 -7.11
CA ALA A 16 5.42 -4.34 -8.40
C ALA A 16 4.24 -3.41 -8.73
N ALA A 17 3.37 -3.12 -7.76
CA ALA A 17 2.28 -2.16 -7.97
C ALA A 17 2.80 -0.76 -8.34
N VAL A 18 3.80 -0.25 -7.63
CA VAL A 18 4.41 1.06 -7.94
C VAL A 18 5.02 1.05 -9.34
N ARG A 19 5.75 -0.02 -9.69
CA ARG A 19 6.37 -0.16 -11.02
C ARG A 19 5.33 -0.13 -12.14
N GLU A 20 4.21 -0.84 -11.98
CA GLU A 20 3.15 -0.87 -12.99
C GLU A 20 2.39 0.45 -13.08
N LEU A 21 2.17 1.14 -11.96
CA LEU A 21 1.60 2.49 -11.99
C LEU A 21 2.52 3.46 -12.72
N VAL A 22 3.82 3.46 -12.41
CA VAL A 22 4.83 4.28 -13.11
C VAL A 22 4.88 3.94 -14.60
N ALA A 23 4.89 2.66 -14.97
CA ALA A 23 4.92 2.24 -16.38
C ALA A 23 3.65 2.64 -17.13
N ARG A 24 2.48 2.51 -16.51
CA ARG A 24 1.18 2.82 -17.13
C ARG A 24 0.95 4.32 -17.27
N PHE A 25 1.28 5.09 -16.25
CA PHE A 25 1.06 6.54 -16.25
C PHE A 25 2.20 7.30 -16.92
N ASN A 26 3.41 6.76 -16.92
CA ASN A 26 4.62 7.39 -17.45
C ASN A 26 4.74 8.86 -17.02
N PRO A 27 4.82 9.13 -15.71
CA PRO A 27 4.81 10.49 -15.17
C PRO A 27 6.16 11.20 -15.37
N ASP A 28 6.14 12.52 -15.48
CA ASP A 28 7.34 13.35 -15.43
C ASP A 28 7.87 13.48 -13.99
N GLU A 29 6.94 13.55 -13.03
CA GLU A 29 7.20 13.66 -11.58
C GLU A 29 6.51 12.54 -10.78
N LEU A 30 7.24 11.93 -9.84
CA LEU A 30 6.75 10.91 -8.93
C LEU A 30 6.99 11.33 -7.48
N ILE A 31 5.97 11.28 -6.64
CA ILE A 31 6.08 11.44 -5.19
C ILE A 31 5.60 10.15 -4.53
N VAL A 32 6.42 9.56 -3.66
CA VAL A 32 6.04 8.39 -2.87
C VAL A 32 6.15 8.70 -1.38
N GLY A 33 5.01 8.73 -0.69
CA GLY A 33 4.93 8.96 0.75
C GLY A 33 4.76 7.67 1.54
N PHE A 34 5.53 7.49 2.60
CA PHE A 34 5.43 6.36 3.53
C PHE A 34 5.87 6.76 4.94
N GLN A 35 5.36 6.07 5.95
CA GLN A 35 5.82 6.23 7.33
C GLN A 35 7.10 5.40 7.54
N PRO A 36 8.23 6.01 7.94
CA PRO A 36 9.56 5.41 7.83
C PRO A 36 9.74 4.12 8.63
N THR A 37 9.04 3.95 9.75
CA THR A 37 9.14 2.78 10.63
C THR A 37 7.84 1.96 10.70
N LEU A 38 6.69 2.58 10.43
CA LEU A 38 5.38 1.94 10.56
C LEU A 38 4.80 1.39 9.24
N SER A 39 5.21 1.92 8.08
CA SER A 39 4.82 1.34 6.79
C SER A 39 5.64 0.09 6.48
N SER A 40 5.10 -0.84 5.69
CA SER A 40 5.80 -2.02 5.19
C SER A 40 6.30 -1.77 3.77
N TYR A 41 7.62 -1.69 3.57
CA TYR A 41 8.23 -1.39 2.28
C TYR A 41 9.69 -1.87 2.18
N SER A 42 10.15 -2.03 0.93
CA SER A 42 11.56 -2.16 0.57
C SER A 42 12.02 -0.88 -0.11
N GLY A 43 12.92 -0.12 0.53
CA GLY A 43 13.41 1.14 -0.02
C GLY A 43 14.23 0.95 -1.30
N SER A 44 15.01 -0.13 -1.40
CA SER A 44 15.72 -0.50 -2.63
C SER A 44 14.75 -0.80 -3.78
N SER A 45 13.69 -1.58 -3.54
CA SER A 45 12.70 -1.91 -4.57
C SER A 45 11.89 -0.70 -5.02
N LEU A 46 11.55 0.21 -4.10
CA LEU A 46 10.90 1.48 -4.43
C LEU A 46 11.81 2.37 -5.29
N ALA A 47 13.07 2.52 -4.91
CA ALA A 47 14.06 3.26 -5.67
C ALA A 47 14.23 2.71 -7.09
N ASP A 48 14.19 1.39 -7.25
CA ASP A 48 14.28 0.74 -8.57
C ASP A 48 13.00 0.91 -9.39
N ALA A 49 11.82 0.85 -8.76
CA ALA A 49 10.53 1.11 -9.42
C ALA A 49 10.43 2.55 -9.96
N ALA A 50 11.05 3.51 -9.27
CA ALA A 50 11.09 4.92 -9.66
C ALA A 50 12.23 5.29 -10.63
N SER A 51 13.18 4.39 -10.89
CA SER A 51 14.45 4.69 -11.57
C SER A 51 14.33 5.31 -12.98
N ARG A 52 13.17 5.16 -13.63
CA ARG A 52 12.90 5.69 -14.97
C ARG A 52 12.16 7.03 -14.98
N VAL A 53 11.73 7.51 -13.82
CA VAL A 53 11.06 8.81 -13.69
C VAL A 53 12.12 9.90 -13.55
N ALA A 54 12.00 10.97 -14.33
CA ALA A 54 13.00 12.03 -14.37
C ALA A 54 13.16 12.75 -13.02
N ARG A 55 12.04 12.90 -12.29
CA ARG A 55 11.98 13.55 -10.98
C ARG A 55 11.20 12.66 -10.02
N ALA A 56 11.90 11.95 -9.16
CA ALA A 56 11.30 11.12 -8.13
C ALA A 56 11.67 11.65 -6.74
N GLU A 57 10.66 11.87 -5.91
CA GLU A 57 10.78 12.25 -4.52
C GLU A 57 10.17 11.20 -3.60
N PHE A 58 10.77 11.04 -2.43
CA PHE A 58 10.36 10.06 -1.43
C PHE A 58 10.19 10.76 -0.11
N HIS A 59 8.99 10.74 0.44
CA HIS A 59 8.64 11.55 1.59
C HIS A 59 8.44 10.66 2.82
N ASP A 60 9.20 10.95 3.87
CA ASP A 60 8.92 10.43 5.20
C ASP A 60 7.70 11.16 5.76
N LEU A 61 6.59 10.42 5.88
CA LEU A 61 5.35 10.91 6.47
C LEU A 61 5.43 10.85 8.00
N PRO A 62 4.76 11.77 8.72
CA PRO A 62 4.81 11.83 10.17
C PRO A 62 4.22 10.58 10.83
N GLU A 63 4.85 10.13 11.90
CA GLU A 63 4.39 9.03 12.77
C GLU A 63 3.83 9.58 14.10
N THR A 64 2.97 10.59 14.00
CA THR A 64 2.34 11.24 15.16
C THR A 64 1.67 10.23 16.07
N ASP A 65 1.97 10.31 17.37
CA ASP A 65 1.47 9.39 18.41
C ASP A 65 1.73 7.90 18.11
N ARG A 66 2.76 7.60 17.29
CA ARG A 66 3.09 6.24 16.82
C ARG A 66 1.92 5.56 16.11
N ARG A 67 1.03 6.34 15.49
CA ARG A 67 -0.14 5.81 14.80
C ARG A 67 0.15 5.60 13.31
N LEU A 68 -0.12 4.38 12.84
CA LEU A 68 -0.08 4.06 11.42
C LEU A 68 -1.16 4.85 10.68
N SER A 69 -0.76 5.64 9.68
CA SER A 69 -1.69 6.23 8.72
C SER A 69 -2.16 5.12 7.78
N HIS A 70 -3.45 4.80 7.85
CA HIS A 70 -4.00 3.68 7.09
C HIS A 70 -4.64 4.09 5.76
N GLY A 71 -4.55 5.38 5.39
CA GLY A 71 -5.03 5.87 4.09
C GLY A 71 -4.25 5.25 2.93
N LYS A 72 -4.89 5.11 1.77
CA LYS A 72 -4.25 4.72 0.52
C LYS A 72 -4.65 5.70 -0.58
N LEU A 73 -3.67 6.12 -1.36
CA LEU A 73 -3.81 7.15 -2.38
C LEU A 73 -3.01 6.76 -3.62
N VAL A 74 -3.67 6.86 -4.77
CA VAL A 74 -3.04 7.03 -6.07
C VAL A 74 -3.62 8.30 -6.68
N GLU A 75 -2.82 9.34 -6.78
CA GLU A 75 -3.23 10.63 -7.34
C GLU A 75 -2.40 10.93 -8.58
N TRP A 76 -3.02 11.48 -9.61
CA TRP A 76 -2.34 11.83 -10.85
C TRP A 76 -2.84 13.14 -11.44
N THR A 77 -1.96 13.83 -12.16
CA THR A 77 -2.25 15.13 -12.77
C THR A 77 -1.97 15.12 -14.27
N VAL A 78 -2.95 15.45 -15.08
CA VAL A 78 -2.81 15.62 -16.54
C VAL A 78 -3.32 16.99 -16.94
N GLY A 79 -2.48 17.80 -17.58
CA GLY A 79 -2.89 19.11 -18.09
C GLY A 79 -3.41 20.02 -16.98
N GLY A 80 -2.81 19.94 -15.79
CA GLY A 80 -3.22 20.70 -14.60
C GLY A 80 -4.49 20.21 -13.90
N THR A 81 -5.11 19.12 -14.34
CA THR A 81 -6.26 18.50 -13.65
C THR A 81 -5.79 17.31 -12.82
N SER A 82 -5.99 17.39 -11.50
CA SER A 82 -5.68 16.30 -10.56
C SER A 82 -6.88 15.37 -10.36
N THR A 83 -6.62 14.07 -10.33
CA THR A 83 -7.62 13.04 -9.99
C THR A 83 -7.01 12.11 -8.96
N ALA A 84 -7.78 11.76 -7.93
CA ALA A 84 -7.36 10.84 -6.88
C ALA A 84 -8.20 9.57 -6.89
N MET A 85 -7.52 8.44 -6.66
CA MET A 85 -8.10 7.17 -6.28
C MET A 85 -7.81 6.93 -4.79
N VAL A 86 -8.86 6.83 -3.99
CA VAL A 86 -8.78 6.53 -2.55
C VAL A 86 -9.65 5.32 -2.23
N GLY A 87 -9.23 4.50 -1.27
CA GLY A 87 -10.01 3.32 -0.90
C GLY A 87 -9.24 2.29 -0.08
N SER A 88 -9.64 1.04 -0.20
CA SER A 88 -8.96 -0.09 0.43
C SER A 88 -7.67 -0.59 -0.24
N PRO A 89 -7.38 -0.39 -1.56
CA PRO A 89 -6.23 -1.04 -2.17
C PRO A 89 -4.92 -0.44 -1.69
N ASN A 90 -4.08 -1.28 -1.08
CA ASN A 90 -2.67 -0.94 -0.83
C ASN A 90 -1.86 -0.95 -2.13
N LEU A 91 -0.66 -0.39 -2.10
CA LEU A 91 0.28 -0.36 -3.23
C LEU A 91 0.97 -1.72 -3.38
N SER A 92 0.17 -2.75 -3.68
CA SER A 92 0.60 -4.14 -3.74
C SER A 92 0.08 -4.86 -4.97
N TYR A 93 0.83 -5.86 -5.42
CA TYR A 93 0.42 -6.76 -6.50
C TYR A 93 -0.98 -7.37 -6.26
N ALA A 94 -1.24 -7.87 -5.05
CA ALA A 94 -2.52 -8.52 -4.73
C ALA A 94 -3.72 -7.55 -4.85
N ALA A 95 -3.54 -6.28 -4.46
CA ALA A 95 -4.61 -5.30 -4.46
C ALA A 95 -4.86 -4.65 -5.84
N LEU A 96 -3.80 -4.42 -6.63
CA LEU A 96 -3.89 -3.61 -7.85
C LEU A 96 -3.68 -4.39 -9.15
N LEU A 97 -3.01 -5.55 -9.12
CA LEU A 97 -2.54 -6.24 -10.33
C LEU A 97 -3.11 -7.66 -10.47
N ALA A 98 -3.36 -8.34 -9.36
CA ALA A 98 -3.92 -9.68 -9.35
C ALA A 98 -5.45 -9.63 -9.47
N ALA A 99 -6.00 -10.41 -10.42
CA ALA A 99 -7.43 -10.68 -10.43
C ALA A 99 -7.82 -11.51 -9.19
N THR A 100 -9.02 -11.28 -8.65
CA THR A 100 -9.57 -12.04 -7.50
C THR A 100 -9.55 -13.55 -7.76
N ALA A 101 -9.90 -13.99 -8.97
CA ALA A 101 -9.84 -15.39 -9.39
C ALA A 101 -8.43 -16.03 -9.32
N ARG A 102 -7.37 -15.22 -9.22
CA ARG A 102 -5.97 -15.66 -9.06
C ARG A 102 -5.40 -15.33 -7.69
N GLY A 103 -6.26 -15.09 -6.70
CA GLY A 103 -5.85 -14.75 -5.32
C GLY A 103 -5.53 -13.28 -5.10
N GLY A 104 -5.96 -12.39 -5.99
CA GLY A 104 -5.98 -10.95 -5.73
C GLY A 104 -7.05 -10.57 -4.70
N ASN A 105 -6.89 -9.41 -4.09
CA ASN A 105 -7.85 -8.88 -3.12
C ASN A 105 -9.12 -8.40 -3.82
N CYS A 106 -10.24 -8.46 -3.10
CA CYS A 106 -11.45 -7.73 -3.48
C CYS A 106 -11.38 -6.33 -2.87
N GLU A 107 -11.12 -5.32 -3.70
CA GLU A 107 -10.88 -3.95 -3.26
C GLU A 107 -12.02 -3.01 -3.67
N LEU A 108 -12.23 -1.95 -2.90
CA LEU A 108 -13.15 -0.87 -3.23
C LEU A 108 -12.38 0.45 -3.25
N ALA A 109 -12.56 1.22 -4.31
CA ALA A 109 -11.97 2.55 -4.44
C ALA A 109 -12.96 3.54 -5.04
N ALA A 110 -12.86 4.80 -4.62
CA ALA A 110 -13.50 5.95 -5.24
C ALA A 110 -12.46 6.68 -6.07
N VAL A 111 -12.84 7.07 -7.29
CA VAL A 111 -12.02 7.88 -8.19
C VAL A 111 -12.75 9.18 -8.46
N PHE A 112 -12.12 10.30 -8.17
CA PHE A 112 -12.75 11.62 -8.32
C PHE A 112 -11.71 12.72 -8.59
N PRO A 113 -12.04 13.74 -9.41
CA PRO A 113 -11.22 14.94 -9.55
C PRO A 113 -11.03 15.65 -8.22
N VAL A 114 -9.84 16.21 -7.97
CA VAL A 114 -9.55 16.94 -6.72
C VAL A 114 -8.96 18.30 -7.03
N ASP A 115 -9.37 19.32 -6.29
CA ASP A 115 -8.88 20.70 -6.47
C ASP A 115 -7.54 20.94 -5.78
N GLN A 116 -7.17 20.07 -4.85
CA GLN A 116 -5.93 20.11 -4.07
C GLN A 116 -5.39 18.69 -3.90
N SER A 117 -4.07 18.57 -3.77
CA SER A 117 -3.45 17.26 -3.53
C SER A 117 -3.92 16.69 -2.20
N LEU A 118 -4.21 15.39 -2.20
CA LEU A 118 -4.52 14.61 -1.01
C LEU A 118 -3.26 13.95 -0.41
N MET A 119 -2.10 14.10 -1.05
CA MET A 119 -0.83 13.61 -0.53
C MET A 119 -0.54 14.29 0.83
N PRO A 120 -0.34 13.52 1.91
CA PRO A 120 0.03 14.11 3.19
C PRO A 120 1.39 14.79 3.09
N GLU A 121 1.53 15.92 3.77
CA GLU A 121 2.80 16.62 3.91
C GLU A 121 3.86 15.70 4.58
N GLY A 122 5.05 15.71 4.01
CA GLY A 122 6.17 14.88 4.46
C GLY A 122 7.51 15.55 4.21
N THR A 123 8.59 14.92 4.67
CA THR A 123 9.95 15.41 4.46
C THR A 123 10.63 14.59 3.37
N ASN A 124 11.15 15.25 2.33
CA ASN A 124 11.87 14.57 1.26
C ASN A 124 13.14 13.89 1.79
N VAL A 125 13.41 12.68 1.33
CA VAL A 125 14.54 11.84 1.74
C VAL A 125 15.44 11.56 0.54
N ALA A 126 16.75 11.65 0.78
CA ALA A 126 17.75 11.28 -0.21
C ALA A 126 17.60 9.82 -0.66
N LEU A 127 17.79 9.58 -1.95
CA LEU A 127 17.60 8.27 -2.58
C LEU A 127 18.49 7.19 -1.95
N GLU A 128 19.71 7.54 -1.58
CA GLU A 128 20.69 6.66 -0.93
C GLU A 128 20.20 6.23 0.46
N SER A 129 19.67 7.18 1.24
CA SER A 129 19.07 6.91 2.54
C SER A 129 17.84 6.02 2.41
N LEU A 130 17.01 6.22 1.38
CA LEU A 130 15.89 5.33 1.09
C LEU A 130 16.38 3.91 0.77
N ARG A 131 17.35 3.76 -0.15
CA ARG A 131 17.83 2.45 -0.61
C ARG A 131 18.36 1.57 0.53
N ALA A 132 18.88 2.18 1.58
CA ALA A 132 19.37 1.48 2.77
C ALA A 132 18.25 1.03 3.75
N ARG A 133 17.00 1.47 3.56
CA ARG A 133 15.87 1.19 4.47
C ARG A 133 15.00 0.05 3.96
N SER A 134 14.58 -0.81 4.88
CA SER A 134 13.53 -1.81 4.67
C SER A 134 12.86 -2.08 6.00
N THR A 135 11.54 -2.05 6.02
CA THR A 135 10.71 -2.44 7.18
C THR A 135 10.11 -3.84 7.01
N LEU A 136 10.33 -4.47 5.85
CA LEU A 136 9.93 -5.85 5.60
C LEU A 136 10.71 -6.80 6.52
N PRO A 137 10.08 -7.89 7.00
CA PRO A 137 10.77 -8.94 7.73
C PRO A 137 11.91 -9.55 6.89
N THR A 138 13.07 -9.74 7.51
CA THR A 138 14.26 -10.34 6.86
C THR A 138 14.09 -11.84 6.58
N GLU A 139 13.21 -12.52 7.32
CA GLU A 139 12.93 -13.93 7.14
C GLU A 139 11.59 -14.14 6.41
N SER A 140 11.62 -14.97 5.37
CA SER A 140 10.41 -15.46 4.74
C SER A 140 9.66 -16.31 5.75
N GLN A 141 8.59 -15.78 6.34
CA GLN A 141 7.66 -16.60 7.10
C GLN A 141 7.13 -17.67 6.15
N SER A 142 7.57 -18.91 6.35
CA SER A 142 7.03 -20.05 5.62
C SER A 142 5.52 -19.99 5.78
N ARG A 143 4.79 -20.09 4.66
CA ARG A 143 3.33 -20.05 4.65
C ARG A 143 2.84 -21.23 5.49
N VAL A 144 2.58 -20.97 6.77
CA VAL A 144 2.02 -21.95 7.69
C VAL A 144 0.70 -22.38 7.05
N ILE A 145 0.49 -23.69 6.91
CA ILE A 145 -0.81 -24.22 6.53
C ILE A 145 -1.77 -23.72 7.60
N THR A 146 -2.61 -22.74 7.28
CA THR A 146 -3.50 -22.14 8.27
C THR A 146 -4.63 -23.14 8.55
N PRO A 147 -4.70 -23.75 9.74
CA PRO A 147 -5.77 -24.71 10.04
C PRO A 147 -7.14 -24.02 10.10
N VAL A 148 -7.15 -22.70 10.34
CA VAL A 148 -8.34 -21.85 10.44
C VAL A 148 -8.07 -20.55 9.67
N THR A 149 -8.98 -20.17 8.78
CA THR A 149 -9.00 -18.89 8.08
C THR A 149 -10.13 -18.04 8.63
N LEU A 150 -9.81 -16.83 9.11
CA LEU A 150 -10.81 -15.82 9.46
C LEU A 150 -11.38 -15.20 8.17
N LEU A 151 -12.66 -15.43 7.90
CA LEU A 151 -13.36 -14.88 6.75
C LEU A 151 -13.94 -13.48 7.04
N GLY A 152 -14.35 -13.24 8.30
CA GLY A 152 -14.93 -11.95 8.69
C GLY A 152 -15.13 -11.83 10.19
N ALA A 153 -15.17 -10.60 10.67
CA ALA A 153 -15.55 -10.29 12.03
C ALA A 153 -16.46 -9.04 12.02
N ARG A 154 -17.62 -9.15 12.67
CA ARG A 154 -18.60 -8.07 12.76
C ARG A 154 -18.90 -7.80 14.22
N ARG A 155 -18.74 -6.54 14.65
CA ARG A 155 -19.21 -6.10 15.95
C ARG A 155 -20.74 -6.01 15.94
N GLU A 156 -21.35 -6.62 16.95
CA GLU A 156 -22.77 -6.55 17.25
C GLU A 156 -22.98 -5.91 18.63
N GLU A 157 -24.23 -5.66 19.00
CA GLU A 157 -24.58 -5.00 20.25
C GLU A 157 -24.08 -5.77 21.49
N LEU A 158 -24.07 -7.11 21.41
CA LEU A 158 -23.72 -8.01 22.52
C LEU A 158 -22.37 -8.72 22.33
N GLY A 159 -21.59 -8.40 21.28
CA GLY A 159 -20.32 -9.09 21.06
C GLY A 159 -19.74 -8.91 19.65
N ILE A 160 -18.98 -9.90 19.22
CA ILE A 160 -18.39 -9.96 17.88
C ILE A 160 -18.79 -11.31 17.25
N THR A 161 -19.43 -11.26 16.09
CA THR A 161 -19.68 -12.42 15.24
C THR A 161 -18.46 -12.65 14.37
N VAL A 162 -17.94 -13.87 14.35
CA VAL A 162 -16.72 -14.25 13.63
C VAL A 162 -17.06 -15.37 12.65
N GLU A 163 -16.76 -15.17 11.36
CA GLU A 163 -16.90 -16.18 10.32
C GLU A 163 -15.55 -16.84 10.04
N LEU A 164 -15.49 -18.17 10.12
CA LEU A 164 -14.27 -18.95 10.00
C LEU A 164 -14.42 -20.04 8.93
N LEU A 165 -13.34 -20.33 8.21
CA LEU A 165 -13.16 -21.52 7.40
C LEU A 165 -12.06 -22.38 8.02
N ALA A 166 -12.39 -23.56 8.52
CA ALA A 166 -11.42 -24.46 9.13
C ALA A 166 -11.21 -25.74 8.29
N GLY A 167 -9.96 -26.19 8.19
CA GLY A 167 -9.65 -27.57 7.86
C GLY A 167 -10.00 -28.49 9.03
N SER A 168 -10.27 -29.78 8.76
CA SER A 168 -10.84 -30.77 9.69
C SER A 168 -10.63 -30.51 11.20
N VAL A 169 -11.75 -30.17 11.86
CA VAL A 169 -12.16 -30.31 13.27
C VAL A 169 -11.06 -30.48 14.34
N GLU A 170 -10.18 -29.49 14.49
CA GLU A 170 -9.60 -29.20 15.81
C GLU A 170 -10.43 -28.13 16.52
N ALA A 171 -10.48 -28.17 17.86
CA ALA A 171 -11.23 -27.20 18.65
C ALA A 171 -10.62 -25.80 18.47
N ILE A 172 -11.45 -24.84 18.04
CA ILE A 172 -11.04 -23.45 17.87
C ILE A 172 -11.32 -22.72 19.18
N VAL A 173 -10.27 -22.27 19.87
CA VAL A 173 -10.38 -21.43 21.07
C VAL A 173 -10.19 -19.98 20.66
N ILE A 174 -11.14 -19.11 21.05
CA ILE A 174 -11.06 -17.66 20.89
C ILE A 174 -10.90 -17.11 22.32
N GLU A 175 -9.71 -16.60 22.66
CA GLU A 175 -9.40 -15.94 23.94
C GLU A 175 -9.51 -14.41 23.84
#